data_AF-A0A9E7W459-F1
#
_entry.id   AF-A0A9E7W459-F1
#
_cell.length_a   1.000
_cell.length_b   1.000
_cell.length_c   1.000
_cell.angle_alpha   90.00
_cell.angle_beta   90.00
_cell.angle_gamma   90.00
#
_symmetry.space_group_name_H-M   'P 1'
#
loop_
_entity.id
_entity.type
_entity.pdbx_description
1 polymer ?
#
loop_
_entity_poly.entity_id
_entity_poly.type
_entity_poly.pdbx_seq_one_letter_code
_entity_poly.pdbx_strand_id
1 'polypeptide(L)'
;MMQQTGIYEQLITKLIESRLDRSRFYVGERQLDSSEASVWLSRFLSNILEFAIEAVPSGEDRLQEQIELSNQLLMWLKNQISDEGFLEENLLDSQGKILTALYELENPVAANLKQYVEDIFPLTGLTQSELFSGSNAGLSLESELKREILSADKIYWLVSFIKWAGIRISGKSWKPSLLVFRPGIS
;
A
#
# COMPACT_ATOMS: atom_id res chain seq x y z
N MET A 1 -25.44 -15.02 15.55
CA MET A 1 -25.28 -13.70 16.20
C MET A 1 -23.82 -13.30 16.12
N MET A 2 -23.51 -12.06 15.70
CA MET A 2 -22.15 -11.52 15.88
C MET A 2 -21.89 -11.43 17.39
N GLN A 3 -20.86 -12.14 17.88
CA GLN A 3 -20.48 -12.17 19.30
C GLN A 3 -19.24 -11.30 19.61
N GLN A 4 -18.65 -10.67 18.59
CA GLN A 4 -17.48 -9.82 18.76
C GLN A 4 -17.90 -8.40 19.13
N THR A 5 -17.50 -7.96 20.33
CA THR A 5 -17.56 -6.57 20.78
C THR A 5 -16.29 -5.83 20.38
N GLY A 6 -16.36 -4.49 20.27
CA GLY A 6 -15.19 -3.65 19.98
C GLY A 6 -14.86 -3.48 18.50
N ILE A 7 -15.81 -3.79 17.60
CA ILE A 7 -15.71 -3.44 16.18
C ILE A 7 -16.00 -1.94 16.04
N TYR A 8 -15.08 -1.20 15.45
CA TYR A 8 -15.20 0.24 15.19
C TYR A 8 -14.73 0.57 13.76
N GLU A 9 -15.17 1.72 13.23
CA GLU A 9 -14.73 2.25 11.92
C GLU A 9 -14.89 1.27 10.74
N GLN A 10 -16.09 0.70 10.59
CA GLN A 10 -16.43 -0.18 9.48
C GLN A 10 -17.76 0.20 8.84
N LEU A 11 -17.84 0.11 7.50
CA LEU A 11 -19.12 0.23 6.79
C LEU A 11 -20.04 -0.93 7.17
N ILE A 12 -21.27 -0.59 7.57
CA ILE A 12 -22.30 -1.57 7.91
C ILE A 12 -22.82 -2.19 6.61
N THR A 13 -22.45 -3.45 6.36
CA THR A 13 -23.00 -4.23 5.25
C THR A 13 -24.39 -4.78 5.60
N LYS A 14 -25.14 -5.24 4.60
CA LYS A 14 -26.42 -5.94 4.83
C LYS A 14 -26.27 -7.13 5.79
N LEU A 15 -25.14 -7.83 5.72
CA LEU A 15 -24.84 -8.95 6.60
C LEU A 15 -24.64 -8.49 8.05
N ILE A 16 -23.88 -7.41 8.26
CA ILE A 16 -23.68 -6.83 9.59
C ILE A 16 -25.03 -6.37 10.14
N GLU A 17 -25.78 -5.59 9.38
CA GLU A 17 -27.10 -5.10 9.80
C GLU A 17 -28.03 -6.24 10.23
N SER A 18 -28.08 -7.33 9.45
CA SER A 18 -28.90 -8.51 9.79
C SER A 18 -28.47 -9.27 11.05
N ARG A 19 -27.24 -9.04 11.52
CA ARG A 19 -26.63 -9.73 12.66
C ARG A 19 -26.50 -8.84 13.89
N LEU A 20 -26.77 -7.53 13.78
CA LEU A 20 -26.77 -6.59 14.88
C LEU A 20 -27.95 -6.90 15.81
N ASP A 21 -27.64 -7.02 17.11
CA ASP A 21 -28.64 -7.15 18.16
C ASP A 21 -28.66 -5.86 18.99
N ARG A 22 -29.46 -4.89 18.53
CA ARG A 22 -29.64 -3.58 19.18
C ARG A 22 -30.35 -3.67 20.54
N SER A 23 -30.94 -4.83 20.87
CA SER A 23 -31.56 -5.07 22.17
C SER A 23 -30.53 -5.48 23.22
N ARG A 24 -29.46 -6.16 22.79
CA ARG A 24 -28.40 -6.67 23.65
C ARG A 24 -27.16 -5.77 23.68
N PHE A 25 -26.85 -5.09 22.59
CA PHE A 25 -25.64 -4.27 22.46
C PHE A 25 -25.97 -2.83 22.11
N TYR A 26 -25.17 -1.89 22.63
CA TYR A 26 -25.15 -0.52 22.13
C TYR A 26 -24.52 -0.50 20.72
N VAL A 27 -25.19 0.16 19.77
CA VAL A 27 -24.70 0.31 18.41
C VAL A 27 -24.55 1.81 18.12
N GLY A 28 -23.30 2.25 17.99
CA GLY A 28 -22.96 3.62 17.60
C GLY A 28 -22.81 3.71 16.09
N GLU A 29 -23.63 4.55 15.44
CA GLU A 29 -23.67 4.68 13.98
C GLU A 29 -23.62 6.15 13.59
N ARG A 30 -23.02 6.41 12.44
CA ARG A 30 -22.93 7.74 11.83
C ARG A 30 -23.23 7.61 10.34
N GLN A 31 -23.93 8.59 9.79
CA GLN A 31 -24.09 8.66 8.33
C GLN A 31 -22.76 8.98 7.67
N LEU A 32 -22.47 8.28 6.57
CA LEU A 32 -21.29 8.54 5.76
C LEU A 32 -21.40 9.94 5.15
N ASP A 33 -20.39 10.78 5.39
CA ASP A 33 -20.34 12.12 4.83
C ASP A 33 -19.88 12.09 3.38
N SER A 34 -20.43 12.96 2.53
CA SER A 34 -20.05 13.01 1.11
C SER A 34 -18.57 13.33 0.89
N SER A 35 -17.92 14.08 1.78
CA SER A 35 -16.51 14.49 1.67
C SER A 35 -15.51 13.34 1.88
N GLU A 36 -15.93 12.28 2.56
CA GLU A 36 -15.10 11.08 2.82
C GLU A 36 -15.62 9.83 2.11
N ALA A 37 -16.80 9.92 1.46
CA ALA A 37 -17.48 8.77 0.89
C ALA A 37 -16.61 8.01 -0.13
N SER A 38 -15.87 8.73 -0.97
CA SER A 38 -14.96 8.13 -1.95
C SER A 38 -13.88 7.26 -1.29
N VAL A 39 -13.36 7.68 -0.14
CA VAL A 39 -12.31 6.94 0.60
C VAL A 39 -12.89 5.69 1.25
N TRP A 40 -14.05 5.79 1.91
CA TRP A 40 -14.69 4.65 2.55
C TRP A 40 -15.15 3.59 1.55
N LEU A 41 -15.79 4.02 0.47
CA LEU A 41 -16.32 3.12 -0.56
C LEU A 41 -15.21 2.47 -1.36
N SER A 42 -14.15 3.21 -1.73
CA SER A 42 -13.00 2.62 -2.45
C SER A 42 -12.32 1.55 -1.62
N ARG A 43 -12.01 1.80 -0.34
CA ARG A 43 -11.42 0.79 0.57
C ARG A 43 -12.29 -0.46 0.71
N PHE A 44 -13.60 -0.28 0.85
CA PHE A 44 -14.53 -1.41 0.92
C PHE A 44 -14.53 -2.22 -0.38
N LEU A 45 -14.55 -1.55 -1.53
CA LEU A 45 -14.49 -2.21 -2.83
C LEU A 45 -13.15 -2.90 -3.06
N SER A 46 -12.02 -2.32 -2.64
CA SER A 46 -10.69 -2.91 -2.79
C SER A 46 -10.64 -4.33 -2.22
N ASN A 47 -11.18 -4.56 -1.02
CA ASN A 47 -11.21 -5.89 -0.41
C ASN A 47 -12.08 -6.88 -1.20
N ILE A 48 -13.19 -6.41 -1.79
CA ILE A 48 -14.07 -7.23 -2.62
C ILE A 48 -13.42 -7.57 -3.96
N LEU A 49 -12.76 -6.59 -4.57
CA LEU A 49 -12.06 -6.76 -5.83
C LEU A 49 -10.87 -7.71 -5.67
N GLU A 50 -10.11 -7.59 -4.59
CA GLU A 50 -9.04 -8.55 -4.25
C GLU A 50 -9.59 -9.97 -4.14
N PHE A 51 -10.69 -10.16 -3.39
CA PHE A 51 -11.36 -11.46 -3.31
C PHE A 51 -11.81 -11.98 -4.68
N ALA A 52 -12.41 -11.12 -5.52
CA ALA A 52 -12.91 -11.49 -6.83
C ALA A 52 -11.77 -11.88 -7.79
N ILE A 53 -10.66 -11.16 -7.77
CA ILE A 53 -9.46 -11.45 -8.58
C ILE A 53 -8.80 -12.74 -8.09
N GLU A 54 -8.71 -12.96 -6.77
CA GLU A 54 -8.17 -14.20 -6.20
C GLU A 54 -9.06 -15.42 -6.51
N ALA A 55 -10.37 -15.22 -6.63
CA ALA A 55 -11.33 -16.29 -6.98
C ALA A 55 -11.22 -16.78 -8.44
N VAL A 56 -10.43 -16.13 -9.30
CA VAL A 56 -10.13 -16.63 -10.64
C VAL A 56 -9.49 -18.03 -10.53
N PRO A 57 -10.03 -19.06 -11.22
CA PRO A 57 -9.58 -20.43 -11.07
C PRO A 57 -8.08 -20.61 -11.27
N SER A 58 -7.49 -21.51 -10.47
CA SER A 58 -6.09 -21.87 -10.65
C SER A 58 -5.89 -22.67 -11.95
N GLY A 59 -4.99 -22.18 -12.79
CA GLY A 59 -4.60 -22.78 -14.07
C GLY A 59 -3.30 -22.19 -14.59
N GLU A 60 -2.78 -22.71 -15.71
CA GLU A 60 -1.54 -22.19 -16.33
C GLU A 60 -1.68 -20.71 -16.72
N ASP A 61 -2.88 -20.28 -17.12
CA ASP A 61 -3.18 -18.92 -17.57
C ASP A 61 -3.79 -18.02 -16.49
N ARG A 62 -3.78 -18.43 -15.21
CA ARG A 62 -4.47 -17.70 -14.11
C ARG A 62 -4.13 -16.21 -14.09
N LEU A 63 -2.84 -15.86 -14.24
CA LEU A 63 -2.39 -14.47 -14.23
C LEU A 63 -3.00 -13.68 -15.39
N GLN A 64 -3.02 -14.26 -16.59
CA GLN A 64 -3.59 -13.63 -17.79
C GLN A 64 -5.10 -13.38 -17.60
N GLU A 65 -5.83 -14.36 -17.05
CA GLU A 65 -7.25 -14.23 -16.74
C GLU A 65 -7.53 -13.17 -15.68
N GLN A 66 -6.69 -13.07 -14.64
CA GLN A 66 -6.77 -12.02 -13.62
C GLN A 66 -6.57 -10.61 -14.19
N ILE A 67 -5.60 -10.46 -15.10
CA ILE A 67 -5.34 -9.21 -15.82
C ILE A 67 -6.52 -8.86 -16.71
N GLU A 68 -7.04 -9.82 -17.45
CA GLU A 68 -8.18 -9.62 -18.34
C GLU A 68 -9.44 -9.21 -17.57
N LEU A 69 -9.74 -9.89 -16.45
CA LEU A 69 -10.82 -9.50 -15.54
C LEU A 69 -10.66 -8.06 -15.04
N SER A 70 -9.44 -7.68 -14.65
CA SER A 70 -9.13 -6.33 -14.17
C SER A 70 -9.34 -5.27 -15.25
N ASN A 71 -8.85 -5.52 -16.46
CA ASN A 71 -9.03 -4.62 -17.61
C ASN A 71 -10.51 -4.52 -18.03
N GLN A 72 -11.27 -5.62 -18.01
CA GLN A 72 -12.71 -5.60 -18.28
C GLN A 72 -13.47 -4.74 -17.26
N LEU A 73 -13.08 -4.79 -15.98
CA LEU A 73 -13.66 -3.93 -14.95
C LEU A 73 -13.34 -2.44 -15.19
N LEU A 74 -12.10 -2.10 -15.55
CA LEU A 74 -11.71 -0.73 -15.90
C LEU A 74 -12.53 -0.20 -17.09
N MET A 75 -12.70 -1.02 -18.13
CA MET A 75 -13.52 -0.66 -19.30
C MET A 75 -15.01 -0.53 -18.94
N TRP A 76 -15.53 -1.36 -18.04
CA TRP A 76 -16.88 -1.22 -17.54
C TRP A 76 -17.05 0.11 -16.78
N LEU A 77 -16.11 0.46 -15.90
CA LEU A 77 -16.11 1.73 -15.15
C LEU A 77 -16.06 2.93 -16.08
N LYS A 78 -15.23 2.88 -17.12
CA LYS A 78 -15.13 3.93 -18.15
C LYS A 78 -16.48 4.27 -18.76
N ASN A 79 -17.33 3.27 -18.97
CA ASN A 79 -18.67 3.48 -19.53
C ASN A 79 -19.68 4.07 -18.52
N GLN A 80 -19.35 4.12 -17.23
CA GLN A 80 -20.23 4.65 -16.18
C GLN A 80 -19.92 6.10 -15.80
N ILE A 81 -18.73 6.61 -16.14
CA ILE A 81 -18.27 7.94 -15.75
C ILE A 81 -17.83 8.75 -16.96
N SER A 82 -17.82 10.08 -16.84
CA SER A 82 -17.13 10.93 -17.80
C SER A 82 -15.62 10.86 -17.55
N ASP A 83 -14.98 9.92 -18.24
CA ASP A 83 -13.54 9.69 -18.19
C ASP A 83 -12.85 10.37 -19.38
N GLU A 84 -11.87 11.23 -19.12
CA GLU A 84 -11.05 11.88 -20.16
C GLU A 84 -9.84 11.01 -20.56
N GLY A 85 -10.01 9.69 -20.62
CA GLY A 85 -8.97 8.73 -21.02
C GLY A 85 -8.10 8.19 -19.88
N PHE A 86 -8.30 8.64 -18.64
CA PHE A 86 -7.53 8.18 -17.49
C PHE A 86 -7.62 6.66 -17.31
N LEU A 87 -8.79 6.05 -17.49
CA LEU A 87 -8.93 4.60 -17.33
C LEU A 87 -8.26 3.81 -18.46
N GLU A 88 -8.21 4.33 -19.67
CA GLU A 88 -7.53 3.68 -20.80
C GLU A 88 -6.01 3.71 -20.65
N GLU A 89 -5.47 4.82 -20.15
CA GLU A 89 -4.04 4.98 -19.86
C GLU A 89 -3.55 4.05 -18.74
N ASN A 90 -4.46 3.56 -17.89
CA ASN A 90 -4.17 2.69 -16.75
C ASN A 90 -4.53 1.21 -17.00
N LEU A 91 -4.80 0.82 -18.25
CA LEU A 91 -4.97 -0.60 -18.60
C LEU A 91 -3.67 -1.38 -18.36
N LEU A 92 -3.80 -2.58 -17.79
CA LEU A 92 -2.68 -3.46 -17.50
C LEU A 92 -2.16 -4.12 -18.80
N ASP A 93 -0.85 -4.18 -18.94
CA ASP A 93 -0.21 -4.99 -19.98
C ASP A 93 -0.48 -6.48 -19.73
N SER A 94 -0.72 -7.21 -20.83
CA SER A 94 -1.05 -8.65 -20.81
C SER A 94 -0.03 -9.51 -20.04
N GLN A 95 1.24 -9.11 -19.98
CA GLN A 95 2.28 -9.92 -19.36
C GLN A 95 2.38 -9.74 -17.83
N GLY A 96 1.56 -8.87 -17.21
CA GLY A 96 1.49 -8.75 -15.75
C GLY A 96 2.79 -8.31 -15.09
N LYS A 97 3.55 -7.44 -15.75
CA LYS A 97 4.87 -7.00 -15.28
C LYS A 97 4.76 -5.89 -14.26
N ILE A 98 5.64 -5.94 -13.26
CA ILE A 98 5.86 -4.84 -12.32
C ILE A 98 7.10 -4.08 -12.77
N LEU A 99 6.98 -2.76 -12.94
CA LEU A 99 8.12 -1.89 -13.22
C LEU A 99 8.95 -1.75 -11.93
N THR A 100 10.15 -2.33 -11.91
CA THR A 100 11.04 -2.31 -10.74
C THR A 100 12.11 -1.22 -10.82
N ALA A 101 12.43 -0.73 -12.02
CA ALA A 101 13.42 0.32 -12.25
C ALA A 101 13.23 0.98 -13.62
N LEU A 102 13.50 2.29 -13.70
CA LEU A 102 13.59 3.04 -14.95
C LEU A 102 14.77 4.01 -14.86
N TYR A 103 15.81 3.75 -15.67
CA TYR A 103 17.00 4.58 -15.74
C TYR A 103 17.37 4.84 -17.21
N GLU A 104 17.94 6.00 -17.48
CA GLU A 104 18.65 6.22 -18.74
C GLU A 104 19.82 5.24 -18.86
N LEU A 105 20.05 4.65 -20.04
CA LEU A 105 21.12 3.66 -20.23
C LEU A 105 22.51 4.26 -19.98
N GLU A 106 22.70 5.52 -20.37
CA GLU A 106 23.89 6.31 -20.07
C GLU A 106 23.69 7.03 -18.73
N ASN A 107 23.84 6.30 -17.63
CA ASN A 107 23.62 6.86 -16.30
C ASN A 107 24.93 7.17 -15.57
N PRO A 108 25.14 8.38 -15.03
CA PRO A 108 26.32 8.70 -14.23
C PRO A 108 26.36 7.95 -12.89
N VAL A 109 25.25 7.35 -12.45
CA VAL A 109 25.13 6.66 -11.16
C VAL A 109 25.85 5.31 -11.16
N ALA A 110 25.75 4.52 -12.24
CA ALA A 110 26.39 3.21 -12.32
C ALA A 110 26.59 2.74 -13.76
N ALA A 111 27.75 2.15 -14.05
CA ALA A 111 28.04 1.51 -15.34
C ALA A 111 27.28 0.19 -15.54
N ASN A 112 26.90 -0.50 -14.46
CA ASN A 112 26.05 -1.69 -14.48
C ASN A 112 24.76 -1.41 -13.71
N LEU A 113 23.75 -0.91 -14.43
CA LEU A 113 22.45 -0.57 -13.86
C LEU A 113 21.72 -1.77 -13.25
N LYS A 114 21.85 -2.97 -13.83
CA LYS A 114 21.19 -4.17 -13.31
C LYS A 114 21.68 -4.51 -11.90
N GLN A 115 23.00 -4.57 -11.72
CA GLN A 115 23.59 -4.83 -10.41
C GLN A 115 23.23 -3.73 -9.41
N TYR A 116 23.30 -2.47 -9.85
CA TYR A 116 22.96 -1.32 -9.01
C TYR A 116 21.53 -1.42 -8.47
N VAL A 117 20.56 -1.73 -9.33
CA VAL A 117 19.16 -1.93 -8.93
C VAL A 117 19.01 -3.08 -7.94
N GLU A 118 19.62 -4.25 -8.21
CA GLU A 118 19.57 -5.40 -7.30
C GLU A 118 20.18 -5.09 -5.91
N ASP A 119 21.18 -4.21 -5.84
CA ASP A 119 21.83 -3.84 -4.59
C ASP A 119 20.96 -2.91 -3.73
N ILE A 120 20.27 -1.96 -4.35
CA ILE A 120 19.50 -0.91 -3.65
C ILE A 120 18.00 -1.21 -3.52
N PHE A 121 17.43 -2.11 -4.31
CA PHE A 121 15.99 -2.38 -4.28
C PHE A 121 15.59 -3.03 -2.94
N PRO A 122 14.60 -2.47 -2.22
CA PRO A 122 14.14 -3.01 -0.95
C PRO A 122 13.50 -4.39 -1.14
N LEU A 123 13.78 -5.33 -0.24
CA LEU A 123 13.19 -6.67 -0.27
C LEU A 123 11.77 -6.68 0.29
N THR A 124 11.47 -5.75 1.21
CA THR A 124 10.12 -5.48 1.71
C THR A 124 9.65 -4.17 1.10
N GLY A 125 9.05 -4.23 -0.09
CA GLY A 125 8.54 -3.04 -0.77
C GLY A 125 7.40 -2.35 -0.01
N LEU A 126 7.06 -1.14 -0.44
CA LEU A 126 6.04 -0.26 0.15
C LEU A 126 4.61 -0.84 0.21
N THR A 127 4.35 -1.96 -0.45
CA THR A 127 3.02 -2.58 -0.55
C THR A 127 2.65 -3.43 0.66
N GLN A 128 3.60 -3.79 1.54
CA GLN A 128 3.32 -4.56 2.76
C GLN A 128 3.88 -3.86 4.00
N SER A 129 3.04 -3.76 5.04
CA SER A 129 3.49 -3.26 6.35
C SER A 129 4.28 -4.35 7.06
N GLU A 130 5.59 -4.16 7.19
CA GLU A 130 6.46 -5.09 7.91
C GLU A 130 6.71 -4.63 9.35
N LEU A 131 6.47 -5.55 10.30
CA LEU A 131 6.77 -5.31 11.71
C LEU A 131 8.19 -5.82 11.99
N PHE A 132 9.15 -4.90 12.01
CA PHE A 132 10.50 -5.21 12.44
C PHE A 132 10.59 -5.29 13.96
N SER A 133 10.29 -6.46 14.54
CA SER A 133 10.64 -6.76 15.92
C SER A 133 12.12 -7.11 16.00
N GLY A 134 12.89 -6.51 16.92
CA GLY A 134 14.34 -6.72 17.09
C GLY A 134 14.80 -8.14 17.47
N SER A 135 13.99 -9.16 17.19
CA SER A 135 14.37 -10.57 17.17
C SER A 135 15.20 -10.88 15.93
N ASN A 136 16.30 -11.63 16.08
CA ASN A 136 17.21 -12.07 15.00
C ASN A 136 16.58 -13.09 14.01
N ALA A 137 15.27 -13.03 13.77
CA ALA A 137 14.56 -13.92 12.87
C ALA A 137 13.99 -13.11 11.71
N GLY A 138 14.78 -12.89 10.66
CA GLY A 138 14.32 -12.26 9.41
C GLY A 138 15.27 -11.23 8.82
N LEU A 139 14.74 -10.45 7.86
CA LEU A 139 15.40 -9.31 7.23
C LEU A 139 15.75 -8.25 8.29
N SER A 140 16.95 -7.68 8.23
CA SER A 140 17.35 -6.65 9.18
C SER A 140 16.68 -5.32 8.83
N LEU A 141 15.99 -4.70 9.80
CA LEU A 141 15.47 -3.34 9.66
C LEU A 141 16.56 -2.38 9.18
N GLU A 142 17.80 -2.56 9.65
CA GLU A 142 18.91 -1.71 9.24
C GLU A 142 19.26 -1.89 7.76
N SER A 143 19.23 -3.13 7.24
CA SER A 143 19.53 -3.38 5.83
C SER A 143 18.43 -2.89 4.91
N GLU A 144 17.17 -3.13 5.27
CA GLU A 144 16.00 -2.66 4.50
C GLU A 144 15.91 -1.13 4.52
N LEU A 145 16.11 -0.51 5.69
CA LEU A 145 16.11 0.94 5.80
C LEU A 145 17.25 1.58 4.99
N LYS A 146 18.45 0.95 4.94
CA LYS A 146 19.54 1.44 4.09
C LYS A 146 19.19 1.37 2.60
N ARG A 147 18.54 0.29 2.17
CA ARG A 147 18.08 0.13 0.78
C ARG A 147 17.03 1.17 0.42
N GLU A 148 16.00 1.31 1.24
CA GLU A 148 14.98 2.38 1.11
C GLU A 148 15.59 3.78 1.07
N ILE A 149 16.61 4.05 1.91
CA ILE A 149 17.31 5.34 1.89
C ILE A 149 18.05 5.57 0.58
N LEU A 150 18.68 4.53 0.02
CA LEU A 150 19.48 4.63 -1.20
C LEU A 150 18.61 4.69 -2.46
N SER A 151 17.42 4.09 -2.46
CA SER A 151 16.48 4.12 -3.59
C SER A 151 15.58 5.35 -3.62
N ALA A 152 15.47 6.12 -2.52
CA ALA A 152 14.57 7.25 -2.42
C ALA A 152 15.20 8.59 -2.83
N ASP A 153 14.47 9.40 -3.61
CA ASP A 153 14.84 10.80 -3.87
C ASP A 153 14.71 11.68 -2.62
N LYS A 154 13.70 11.41 -1.79
CA LYS A 154 13.36 12.14 -0.57
C LYS A 154 12.78 11.21 0.49
N ILE A 155 13.09 11.50 1.75
CA ILE A 155 12.60 10.72 2.89
C ILE A 155 12.01 11.66 3.93
N TYR A 156 10.75 11.40 4.29
CA TYR A 156 10.07 12.09 5.38
C TYR A 156 9.95 11.15 6.58
N TRP A 157 10.48 11.58 7.71
CA TRP A 157 10.39 10.85 8.97
C TRP A 157 9.30 11.44 9.84
N LEU A 158 8.22 10.69 10.05
CA LEU A 158 7.20 11.04 11.04
C LEU A 158 7.39 10.17 12.29
N VAL A 159 8.19 10.66 13.24
CA VAL A 159 8.52 9.96 14.47
C VAL A 159 8.38 10.88 15.67
N SER A 160 7.87 10.35 16.79
CA SER A 160 7.75 11.11 18.05
C SER A 160 9.11 11.34 18.71
N PHE A 161 10.02 10.36 18.61
CA PHE A 161 11.39 10.43 19.13
C PHE A 161 12.34 9.59 18.28
N ILE A 162 13.59 10.05 18.10
CA ILE A 162 14.66 9.29 17.44
C ILE A 162 15.94 9.33 18.27
N LYS A 163 16.54 8.17 18.53
CA LYS A 163 17.87 8.08 19.18
C LYS A 163 18.97 8.37 18.15
N TRP A 164 20.10 8.91 18.59
CA TRP A 164 21.29 9.11 17.72
C TRP A 164 21.73 7.81 17.03
N ALA A 165 21.60 6.65 17.68
CA ALA A 165 21.85 5.37 17.02
C ALA A 165 21.00 5.18 15.74
N GLY A 166 19.75 5.64 15.73
CA GLY A 166 18.87 5.59 14.56
C GLY A 166 19.25 6.57 13.45
N ILE A 167 19.75 7.76 13.80
CA ILE A 167 20.22 8.75 12.81
C ILE A 167 21.48 8.24 12.09
N ARG A 168 22.36 7.50 12.77
CA ARG A 168 23.60 7.00 12.15
C ARG A 168 23.40 5.94 11.07
N ILE A 169 22.21 5.34 10.99
CA ILE A 169 21.89 4.33 9.97
C ILE A 169 21.91 4.97 8.56
N SER A 170 21.69 6.29 8.45
CA SER A 170 21.63 7.02 7.18
C SER A 170 22.96 7.31 6.47
N GLY A 171 24.07 6.70 6.89
CA GLY A 171 25.37 6.87 6.23
C GLY A 171 26.00 8.27 6.35
N LYS A 172 27.24 8.40 5.87
CA LYS A 172 28.08 9.62 6.00
C LYS A 172 27.74 10.75 5.00
N SER A 173 26.94 10.48 3.96
CA SER A 173 26.68 11.44 2.87
C SER A 173 25.31 12.13 2.94
N TRP A 174 24.45 11.78 3.90
CA TRP A 174 23.09 12.31 3.97
C TRP A 174 22.97 13.54 4.88
N LYS A 175 22.28 14.58 4.39
CA LYS A 175 21.77 15.69 5.20
C LYS A 175 20.23 15.60 5.21
N PRO A 176 19.60 15.12 6.30
CA PRO A 176 18.16 15.11 6.38
C PRO A 176 17.59 16.52 6.33
N SER A 177 16.56 16.73 5.52
CA SER A 177 15.49 17.67 5.85
C SER A 177 14.56 17.01 6.87
N LEU A 178 14.97 17.00 8.15
CA LEU A 178 14.17 16.41 9.25
C LEU A 178 13.05 17.37 9.63
N LEU A 179 11.79 16.95 9.48
CA LEU A 179 10.63 17.65 10.03
C LEU A 179 10.29 17.00 11.38
N VAL A 180 10.94 17.47 12.45
CA VAL A 180 10.63 17.03 13.82
C VAL A 180 9.41 17.80 14.31
N PHE A 181 8.26 17.14 14.40
CA PHE A 181 7.19 17.63 15.26
C PHE A 181 7.63 17.42 16.70
N ARG A 182 8.03 18.51 17.38
CA ARG A 182 8.15 18.50 18.83
C ARG A 182 6.73 18.55 19.40
N PRO A 183 6.26 17.52 20.12
CA PRO A 183 5.10 17.70 20.97
C PRO A 183 5.49 18.75 22.01
N GLY A 184 4.69 19.80 22.15
CA GLY A 184 4.85 20.76 23.24
C GLY A 184 4.84 20.00 24.56
N ILE A 185 5.92 20.16 25.32
CA ILE A 185 5.96 19.74 26.72
C ILE A 185 5.10 20.77 27.46
N SER A 186 3.95 20.35 27.96
CA SER A 186 3.23 21.03 29.05
C SER A 186 3.60 20.38 30.38
#